data_AF-A0A1S3MG94-F1
#
_entry.id   AF-A0A1S3MG94-F1
#
_cell.length_a   1.000
_cell.length_b   1.000
_cell.length_c   1.000
_cell.angle_alpha   90.00
_cell.angle_beta   90.00
_cell.angle_gamma   90.00
#
_symmetry.space_group_name_H-M   'P 1'
#
loop_
_entity.id
_entity.type
_entity.pdbx_description
1 polymer ?
#
loop_
_entity_poly.entity_id
_entity_poly.type
_entity_poly.pdbx_seq_one_letter_code
_entity_poly.pdbx_strand_id
1 'polypeptide(L)'
;MTDAPAKPYNVVCRNWRNATAAELREMCPQQKARYLAYEEPPKEAQGVMAVARQRVCARLTECKGRQATENAAQQSERARRDTIIGQLKAAEARNRVCLLRLRHQNIRNQDISLMIACQPTAQRAVRLELLLPQEETGLNVQDPFDKLQRKRVEQLLDKSLGTLERRW
;
A
#
# COMPACT_ATOMS: atom_id res chain seq x y z
N MET A 1 34.26 -0.09 22.91
CA MET A 1 35.27 0.90 22.45
C MET A 1 34.58 1.74 21.38
N THR A 2 34.06 2.90 21.76
CA THR A 2 33.35 3.82 20.86
C THR A 2 34.34 4.91 20.46
N ASP A 3 34.93 4.77 19.28
CA ASP A 3 35.82 5.79 18.73
C ASP A 3 35.01 7.04 18.40
N ALA A 4 35.32 8.13 19.12
CA ALA A 4 34.76 9.43 18.84
C ALA A 4 35.28 9.93 17.47
N PRO A 5 34.43 10.56 16.62
CA PRO A 5 34.89 11.06 15.34
C PRO A 5 35.94 12.16 15.55
N ALA A 6 37.12 11.98 14.94
CA ALA A 6 38.20 12.94 14.96
C ALA A 6 37.70 14.31 14.48
N LYS A 7 37.93 15.36 15.28
CA LYS A 7 37.57 16.74 14.92
C LYS A 7 38.34 17.11 13.63
N PRO A 8 37.66 17.64 12.59
CA PRO A 8 38.37 18.08 11.39
C PRO A 8 39.34 19.19 11.77
N TYR A 9 40.62 18.99 11.49
CA TYR A 9 41.64 20.01 11.66
C TYR A 9 41.39 21.10 10.61
N ASN A 10 40.94 22.29 11.05
CA ASN A 10 40.74 23.42 10.16
C ASN A 10 42.11 23.99 9.78
N VAL A 11 42.66 23.56 8.63
CA VAL A 11 43.80 24.24 8.01
C VAL A 11 43.29 25.52 7.37
N VAL A 12 43.52 26.64 8.05
CA VAL A 12 43.28 27.96 7.46
C VAL A 12 44.56 28.37 6.74
N CYS A 13 44.55 28.31 5.41
CA CYS A 13 45.65 28.81 4.60
C CYS A 13 45.69 30.33 4.69
N ARG A 14 46.69 30.87 5.38
CA ARG A 14 46.91 32.32 5.57
C ARG A 14 48.30 32.69 5.09
N ASN A 15 48.44 33.89 4.53
CA ASN A 15 49.75 34.44 4.19
C ASN A 15 50.61 34.62 5.46
N TRP A 16 51.87 34.15 5.41
CA TRP A 16 52.81 34.27 6.53
C TRP A 16 53.51 35.64 6.61
N ARG A 17 53.43 36.44 5.54
CA ARG A 17 53.94 37.81 5.48
C ARG A 17 52.77 38.75 5.24
N ASN A 18 52.73 39.86 5.98
CA ASN A 18 51.76 40.92 5.78
C ASN A 18 52.38 41.96 4.85
N ALA A 19 51.92 42.02 3.60
CA ALA A 19 52.40 43.01 2.65
C ALA A 19 51.75 44.37 2.95
N THR A 20 52.51 45.46 2.84
CA THR A 20 51.95 46.81 2.99
C THR A 20 51.16 47.23 1.74
N ALA A 21 50.28 48.22 1.87
CA ALA A 21 49.47 48.70 0.75
C ALA A 21 50.30 49.27 -0.41
N ALA A 22 51.53 49.74 -0.14
CA ALA A 22 52.48 50.18 -1.16
C ALA A 22 53.08 48.99 -1.91
N GLU A 23 53.55 47.96 -1.18
CA GLU A 23 54.07 46.71 -1.77
C GLU A 23 53.01 46.01 -2.64
N LEU A 24 51.75 46.00 -2.22
CA LEU A 24 50.63 45.44 -3.00
C LEU A 24 50.31 46.20 -4.29
N ARG A 25 50.75 47.47 -4.42
CA ARG A 25 50.63 48.25 -5.64
C ARG A 25 51.80 48.02 -6.59
N GLU A 26 52.98 47.70 -6.04
CA GLU A 26 54.18 47.36 -6.80
C GLU A 26 54.17 45.92 -7.34
N MET A 27 53.43 45.01 -6.71
CA MET A 27 53.31 43.62 -7.17
C MET A 27 52.63 43.50 -8.54
N CYS A 28 53.06 42.52 -9.33
CA CYS A 28 52.37 42.20 -10.57
C CYS A 28 50.94 41.70 -10.29
N PRO A 29 49.97 41.89 -11.22
CA PRO A 29 48.56 41.52 -10.97
C PRO A 29 48.36 40.07 -10.53
N GLN A 30 49.17 39.14 -11.06
CA GLN A 30 49.11 37.71 -10.73
C GLN A 30 49.60 37.43 -9.30
N GLN A 31 50.68 38.07 -8.86
CA GLN A 31 51.19 37.96 -7.48
C GLN A 31 50.22 38.57 -6.49
N LYS A 32 49.66 39.73 -6.81
CA LYS A 32 48.63 40.40 -6.01
C LYS A 32 47.38 39.54 -5.86
N ALA A 33 46.89 38.93 -6.95
CA ALA A 33 45.74 38.03 -6.91
C ALA A 33 46.00 36.79 -6.03
N ARG A 34 47.19 36.18 -6.15
CA ARG A 34 47.59 35.04 -5.30
C ARG A 34 47.64 35.42 -3.82
N TYR A 35 48.17 36.59 -3.50
CA TYR A 35 48.23 37.09 -2.13
C TYR A 35 46.81 37.32 -1.56
N LEU A 36 45.96 38.04 -2.30
CA LEU A 36 44.59 38.35 -1.85
C LEU A 36 43.68 37.11 -1.73
N ALA A 37 43.97 36.02 -2.44
CA ALA A 37 43.20 34.78 -2.36
C ALA A 37 43.24 34.11 -0.96
N TYR A 38 44.29 34.38 -0.17
CA TYR A 38 44.48 33.85 1.18
C TYR A 38 44.31 34.90 2.27
N GLU A 39 43.99 36.14 1.91
CA GLU A 39 43.57 37.15 2.88
C GLU A 39 42.09 36.99 3.21
N GLU A 40 41.76 37.28 4.46
CA GLU A 40 40.36 37.32 4.87
C GLU A 40 39.66 38.51 4.19
N PRO A 41 38.48 38.29 3.60
CA PRO A 41 37.74 39.37 2.97
C PRO A 41 37.36 40.44 4.01
N PRO A 42 37.15 41.70 3.59
CA PRO A 42 36.79 42.77 4.52
C PRO A 42 35.48 42.47 5.24
N LYS A 43 35.30 43.00 6.45
CA LYS A 43 34.15 42.70 7.33
C LYS A 43 32.79 42.94 6.65
N GLU A 44 32.69 43.95 5.80
CA GLU A 44 31.48 44.23 5.00
C GLU A 44 31.21 43.12 3.98
N ALA A 45 32.23 42.67 3.25
CA ALA A 45 32.11 41.56 2.30
C ALA A 45 31.78 40.24 3.02
N GLN A 46 32.35 40.00 4.20
CA GLN A 46 31.98 38.86 5.04
C GLN A 46 30.49 38.88 5.42
N GLY A 47 29.96 40.05 5.80
CA GLY A 47 28.54 40.24 6.08
C GLY A 47 27.66 39.92 4.87
N VAL A 48 28.01 40.46 3.69
CA VAL A 48 27.28 40.17 2.44
C VAL A 48 27.35 38.69 2.07
N MET A 49 28.51 38.04 2.22
CA MET A 49 28.68 36.61 1.98
C MET A 49 27.87 35.76 2.95
N ALA A 50 27.81 36.13 4.23
CA ALA A 50 27.01 35.43 5.23
C ALA A 50 25.51 35.51 4.89
N VAL A 51 25.01 36.68 4.52
CA VAL A 51 23.62 36.88 4.09
C VAL A 51 23.33 36.11 2.79
N ALA A 52 24.26 36.10 1.83
CA ALA A 52 24.13 35.31 0.61
C ALA A 52 24.06 33.80 0.92
N ARG A 53 24.96 33.29 1.76
CA ARG A 53 24.96 31.88 2.20
C ARG A 53 23.68 31.52 2.93
N GLN A 54 23.21 32.38 3.84
CA GLN A 54 21.96 32.16 4.57
C GLN A 54 20.76 32.03 3.60
N ARG A 55 20.66 32.93 2.60
CA ARG A 55 19.62 32.86 1.57
C ARG A 55 19.67 31.57 0.75
N VAL A 56 20.87 31.15 0.33
CA VAL A 56 21.06 29.91 -0.41
C VAL A 56 20.68 28.69 0.43
N CYS A 57 21.15 28.63 1.69
CA CYS A 57 20.82 27.54 2.61
C CYS A 57 19.32 27.47 2.89
N ALA A 58 18.66 28.60 3.15
CA ALA A 58 17.21 28.67 3.36
C ALA A 58 16.44 28.13 2.15
N ARG A 59 16.80 28.57 0.93
CA ARG A 59 16.17 28.07 -0.30
C ARG A 59 16.40 26.57 -0.48
N LEU A 60 17.60 26.08 -0.17
CA LEU A 60 17.93 24.66 -0.30
C LEU A 60 17.16 23.81 0.71
N THR A 61 16.95 24.30 1.94
CA THR A 61 16.09 23.64 2.92
C THR A 61 14.63 23.60 2.49
N GLU A 62 14.11 24.69 1.91
CA GLU A 62 12.75 24.73 1.38
C GLU A 62 12.55 23.75 0.21
N CYS A 63 13.49 23.73 -0.74
CA CYS A 63 13.44 22.77 -1.86
C CYS A 63 13.47 21.32 -1.38
N LYS A 64 14.34 21.00 -0.40
CA LYS A 64 14.39 19.66 0.21
C LYS A 64 13.09 19.31 0.94
N GLY A 65 12.51 20.26 1.68
CA GLY A 65 11.23 20.07 2.36
C GLY A 65 10.11 19.76 1.37
N ARG A 66 10.00 20.54 0.28
CA ARG A 66 9.02 20.31 -0.78
C ARG A 66 9.20 18.94 -1.44
N GLN A 67 10.42 18.59 -1.84
CA GLN A 67 10.71 17.28 -2.42
C GLN A 67 10.40 16.13 -1.46
N ALA A 68 10.71 16.27 -0.16
CA ALA A 68 10.38 15.26 0.83
C ALA A 68 8.86 15.05 0.96
N THR A 69 8.07 16.14 0.96
CA THR A 69 6.60 16.04 0.99
C THR A 69 6.02 15.39 -0.26
N GLU A 70 6.52 15.76 -1.44
CA GLU A 70 6.10 15.17 -2.72
C GLU A 70 6.44 13.68 -2.78
N ASN A 71 7.65 13.31 -2.37
CA ASN A 71 8.09 11.91 -2.31
C ASN A 71 7.26 11.09 -1.33
N ALA A 72 6.95 11.63 -0.15
CA ALA A 72 6.10 10.96 0.83
C ALA A 72 4.68 10.74 0.30
N ALA A 73 4.09 11.75 -0.35
CA ALA A 73 2.79 11.63 -1.00
C ALA A 73 2.82 10.55 -2.10
N GLN A 74 3.83 10.57 -2.98
CA GLN A 74 3.99 9.55 -4.02
C GLN A 74 4.17 8.14 -3.45
N GLN A 75 4.94 7.98 -2.36
CA GLN A 75 5.12 6.69 -1.70
C GLN A 75 3.81 6.16 -1.12
N SER A 76 3.02 7.00 -0.46
CA SER A 76 1.71 6.61 0.07
C SER A 76 0.75 6.18 -1.05
N GLU A 77 0.74 6.88 -2.17
CA GLU A 77 -0.04 6.52 -3.36
C GLU A 77 0.44 5.21 -3.98
N ARG A 78 1.75 4.96 -4.05
CA ARG A 78 2.30 3.68 -4.51
C ARG A 78 1.86 2.53 -3.59
N ALA A 79 1.96 2.71 -2.28
CA ALA A 79 1.53 1.71 -1.31
C ALA A 79 0.04 1.37 -1.42
N ARG A 80 -0.81 2.39 -1.65
CA ARG A 80 -2.25 2.18 -1.93
C ARG A 80 -2.46 1.37 -3.20
N ARG A 81 -1.76 1.71 -4.29
CA ARG A 81 -1.83 0.98 -5.57
C ARG A 81 -1.39 -0.47 -5.39
N ASP A 82 -0.27 -0.70 -4.69
CA ASP A 82 0.26 -2.05 -4.45
C ASP A 82 -0.72 -2.89 -3.63
N THR A 83 -1.39 -2.28 -2.65
CA THR A 83 -2.44 -2.94 -1.86
C THR A 83 -3.60 -3.37 -2.74
N ILE A 84 -4.11 -2.48 -3.59
CA ILE A 84 -5.21 -2.78 -4.52
C ILE A 84 -4.78 -3.88 -5.51
N ILE A 85 -3.59 -3.79 -6.08
CA ILE A 85 -3.04 -4.81 -6.98
C ILE A 85 -2.95 -6.17 -6.26
N GLY A 86 -2.51 -6.19 -5.00
CA GLY A 86 -2.46 -7.40 -4.19
C GLY A 86 -3.84 -8.02 -3.97
N GLN A 87 -4.84 -7.20 -3.65
CA GLN A 87 -6.23 -7.64 -3.48
C GLN A 87 -6.81 -8.21 -4.78
N LEU A 88 -6.59 -7.53 -5.91
CA LEU A 88 -7.06 -7.99 -7.22
C LEU A 88 -6.41 -9.31 -7.63
N LYS A 89 -5.09 -9.46 -7.44
CA LYS A 89 -4.38 -10.72 -7.69
C LYS A 89 -4.89 -11.86 -6.83
N ALA A 90 -5.17 -11.60 -5.55
CA ALA A 90 -5.73 -12.60 -4.65
C ALA A 90 -7.15 -13.02 -5.07
N ALA A 91 -7.99 -12.06 -5.47
CA ALA A 91 -9.33 -12.33 -5.98
C ALA A 91 -9.28 -13.16 -7.28
N GLU A 92 -8.39 -12.82 -8.21
CA GLU A 92 -8.18 -13.55 -9.45
C GLU A 92 -7.72 -15.00 -9.20
N ALA A 93 -6.76 -15.20 -8.31
CA ALA A 93 -6.27 -16.53 -7.96
C ALA A 93 -7.39 -17.42 -7.37
N ARG A 94 -8.19 -16.86 -6.46
CA ARG A 94 -9.37 -17.56 -5.90
C ARG A 94 -10.37 -17.91 -7.00
N ASN A 95 -10.65 -16.98 -7.90
CA ASN A 95 -11.57 -17.22 -9.01
C ASN A 95 -11.06 -18.32 -9.94
N ARG A 96 -9.76 -18.34 -10.27
CA ARG A 96 -9.14 -19.41 -11.06
C ARG A 96 -9.31 -20.78 -10.39
N VAL A 97 -9.07 -20.88 -9.08
CA VAL A 97 -9.27 -22.14 -8.34
C VAL A 97 -10.74 -22.57 -8.35
N CYS A 98 -11.67 -21.63 -8.15
CA CYS A 98 -13.10 -21.90 -8.19
C CYS A 98 -13.52 -22.43 -9.57
N LEU A 99 -13.13 -21.73 -10.65
CA LEU A 99 -13.42 -22.13 -12.02
C LEU A 99 -12.83 -23.50 -12.37
N LEU A 100 -11.60 -23.78 -11.94
CA LEU A 100 -10.97 -25.10 -12.15
C LEU A 100 -11.74 -26.21 -11.42
N ARG A 101 -12.15 -25.99 -10.17
CA ARG A 101 -12.97 -26.95 -9.41
C ARG A 101 -14.32 -27.18 -10.07
N LEU A 102 -14.99 -26.11 -10.49
CA LEU A 102 -16.27 -26.18 -11.19
C LEU A 102 -16.14 -26.95 -12.51
N ARG A 103 -15.12 -26.62 -13.32
CA ARG A 103 -14.84 -27.32 -14.57
C ARG A 103 -14.57 -28.80 -14.33
N HIS A 104 -13.76 -29.12 -13.33
CA HIS A 104 -13.45 -30.49 -12.96
C HIS A 104 -14.71 -31.26 -12.52
N GLN A 105 -15.57 -30.65 -11.71
CA GLN A 105 -16.86 -31.23 -11.33
C GLN A 105 -17.77 -31.45 -12.56
N ASN A 106 -17.87 -30.47 -13.45
CA ASN A 106 -18.65 -30.58 -14.68
C ASN A 106 -18.16 -31.72 -15.57
N ILE A 107 -16.85 -31.84 -15.80
CA ILE A 107 -16.26 -32.93 -16.60
C ILE A 107 -16.52 -34.27 -15.91
N ARG A 108 -16.25 -34.38 -14.61
CA ARG A 108 -16.52 -35.61 -13.85
C ARG A 108 -17.98 -36.05 -13.96
N ASN A 109 -18.92 -35.10 -13.84
CA ASN A 109 -20.34 -35.40 -13.97
C ASN A 109 -20.70 -35.86 -15.38
N GLN A 110 -20.15 -35.21 -16.42
CA GLN A 110 -20.33 -35.62 -17.81
C GLN A 110 -19.79 -37.04 -18.08
N ASP A 111 -18.61 -37.36 -17.55
CA ASP A 111 -18.01 -38.69 -17.68
C ASP A 111 -18.87 -39.77 -17.00
N ILE A 112 -19.35 -39.51 -15.78
CA ILE A 112 -20.23 -40.44 -15.07
C ILE A 112 -21.56 -40.60 -15.82
N SER A 113 -22.15 -39.52 -16.32
CA SER A 113 -23.38 -39.59 -17.14
C SER A 113 -23.20 -40.41 -18.41
N LEU A 114 -22.04 -40.30 -19.07
CA LEU A 114 -21.71 -41.15 -20.21
C LEU A 114 -21.57 -42.62 -19.79
N MET A 115 -20.88 -42.89 -18.67
CA MET A 115 -20.76 -44.24 -18.13
C MET A 115 -22.13 -44.86 -17.81
N ILE A 116 -23.05 -44.10 -17.23
CA ILE A 116 -24.43 -44.50 -16.94
C ILE A 116 -25.14 -44.90 -18.24
N ALA A 117 -25.05 -44.06 -19.28
CA ALA A 117 -25.69 -44.31 -20.58
C ALA A 117 -25.20 -45.61 -21.25
N CYS A 118 -23.96 -46.00 -20.98
CA CYS A 118 -23.36 -47.22 -21.53
C CYS A 118 -23.58 -48.48 -20.65
N GLN A 119 -24.30 -48.40 -19.53
CA GLN A 119 -24.47 -49.59 -18.68
C GLN A 119 -25.47 -50.59 -19.29
N PRO A 120 -25.18 -51.91 -19.23
CA PRO A 120 -26.05 -52.94 -19.79
C PRO A 120 -27.28 -53.24 -18.92
N THR A 121 -27.29 -52.84 -17.65
CA THR A 121 -28.40 -53.09 -16.73
C THR A 121 -28.75 -51.84 -15.92
N ALA A 122 -30.05 -51.65 -15.68
CA ALA A 122 -30.57 -50.52 -14.91
C ALA A 122 -29.97 -50.47 -13.49
N GLN A 123 -29.79 -51.61 -12.83
CA GLN A 123 -29.18 -51.66 -11.49
C GLN A 123 -27.74 -51.10 -11.48
N ARG A 124 -26.95 -51.33 -12.54
CA ARG A 124 -25.59 -50.79 -12.64
C ARG A 124 -25.60 -49.29 -12.91
N ALA A 125 -26.51 -48.84 -13.78
CA ALA A 125 -26.73 -47.41 -14.05
C ALA A 125 -27.09 -46.66 -12.75
N VAL A 126 -28.05 -47.15 -11.97
CA VAL A 126 -28.48 -46.55 -10.70
C VAL A 126 -27.33 -46.48 -9.68
N ARG A 127 -26.46 -47.51 -9.60
CA ARG A 127 -25.30 -47.47 -8.69
C ARG A 127 -24.29 -46.37 -9.07
N LEU A 128 -24.13 -46.07 -10.35
CA LEU A 128 -23.27 -44.99 -10.82
C LEU A 128 -23.92 -43.62 -10.64
N GLU A 129 -25.24 -43.54 -10.74
CA GLU A 129 -26.01 -42.32 -10.47
C GLU A 129 -25.78 -41.80 -9.04
N LEU A 130 -25.58 -42.69 -8.06
CA LEU A 130 -25.23 -42.32 -6.69
C LEU A 130 -23.87 -41.57 -6.56
N LEU A 131 -23.02 -41.60 -7.59
CA LEU A 131 -21.75 -40.88 -7.62
C LEU A 131 -21.92 -39.44 -8.13
N LEU A 132 -23.05 -39.12 -8.76
CA LEU A 132 -23.36 -37.77 -9.18
C LEU A 132 -23.77 -36.94 -7.95
N PRO A 133 -23.51 -35.62 -7.95
CA PRO A 133 -24.08 -34.73 -6.96
C PRO A 133 -25.60 -34.86 -7.01
N GLN A 134 -26.22 -35.14 -5.87
CA GLN A 134 -27.67 -35.08 -5.77
C GLN A 134 -28.07 -33.61 -5.92
N GLU A 135 -28.73 -33.28 -7.03
CA GLU A 135 -29.40 -31.99 -7.11
C GLU A 135 -30.53 -32.05 -6.08
N GLU A 136 -30.33 -31.37 -4.94
CA GLU A 136 -31.47 -30.97 -4.12
C GLU A 136 -32.30 -30.09 -5.04
N THR A 137 -33.34 -30.67 -5.63
CA THR A 137 -34.42 -29.90 -6.20
C THR A 137 -34.87 -29.03 -5.05
N GLY A 138 -34.43 -27.77 -5.09
CA GLY A 138 -34.75 -26.80 -4.07
C GLY A 138 -36.26 -26.70 -4.07
N LEU A 139 -36.91 -27.47 -3.21
CA LEU A 139 -38.17 -27.10 -2.65
C LEU A 139 -37.83 -25.80 -1.96
N ASN A 140 -38.00 -24.72 -2.71
CA ASN A 140 -37.88 -23.37 -2.24
C ASN A 140 -39.02 -23.23 -1.25
N VAL A 141 -38.81 -23.72 -0.03
CA VAL A 141 -39.66 -23.50 1.12
C VAL A 141 -39.45 -22.04 1.49
N GLN A 142 -39.84 -21.14 0.58
CA GLN A 142 -40.10 -19.79 0.96
C GLN A 142 -41.22 -19.88 1.98
N ASP A 143 -41.01 -19.18 3.08
CA ASP A 143 -42.06 -18.98 4.05
C ASP A 143 -43.31 -18.49 3.32
N PRO A 144 -44.44 -19.22 3.36
CA PRO A 144 -45.65 -18.83 2.66
C PRO A 144 -46.28 -17.56 3.25
N PHE A 145 -45.78 -17.08 4.39
CA PHE A 145 -46.30 -15.90 5.07
C PHE A 145 -45.48 -14.65 4.80
N ASP A 146 -46.17 -13.57 4.41
CA ASP A 146 -45.60 -12.23 4.43
C ASP A 146 -45.36 -11.75 5.87
N LYS A 147 -44.47 -10.77 6.09
CA LYS A 147 -44.07 -10.28 7.42
C LYS A 147 -45.26 -9.88 8.30
N LEU A 148 -46.32 -9.33 7.70
CA LEU A 148 -47.56 -8.99 8.40
C LEU A 148 -48.37 -10.21 8.78
N GLN A 149 -48.43 -11.21 7.89
CA GLN A 149 -49.13 -12.47 8.15
C GLN A 149 -48.41 -13.27 9.24
N ARG A 150 -47.06 -13.31 9.21
CA ARG A 150 -46.24 -13.95 10.26
C ARG A 150 -46.46 -13.31 11.63
N LYS A 151 -46.40 -11.98 11.72
CA LYS A 151 -46.75 -11.25 12.96
C LYS A 151 -48.17 -11.54 13.43
N ARG A 152 -49.13 -11.66 12.51
CA ARG A 152 -50.51 -11.98 12.86
C ARG A 152 -50.64 -13.40 13.40
N VAL A 153 -49.97 -14.36 12.78
CA VAL A 153 -49.93 -15.76 13.21
C VAL A 153 -49.28 -15.88 14.58
N GLU A 154 -48.14 -15.22 14.81
CA GLU A 154 -47.46 -15.15 16.11
C GLU A 154 -48.38 -14.56 17.19
N GLN A 155 -49.05 -13.44 16.89
CA GLN A 155 -50.03 -12.85 17.81
C GLN A 155 -51.23 -13.76 18.11
N LEU A 156 -51.65 -14.58 17.16
CA LEU A 156 -52.75 -15.53 17.36
C LEU A 156 -52.29 -16.74 18.17
N LEU A 157 -51.06 -17.19 17.98
CA LEU A 157 -50.42 -18.26 18.75
C LEU A 157 -50.17 -17.84 20.20
N ASP A 158 -49.68 -16.63 20.44
CA ASP A 158 -49.47 -16.10 21.79
C ASP A 158 -50.81 -15.96 22.55
N LYS A 159 -51.87 -15.57 21.83
CA LYS A 159 -53.23 -15.49 22.38
C LYS A 159 -53.82 -16.87 22.66
N SER A 160 -53.59 -17.84 21.80
CA SER A 160 -54.12 -19.19 21.99
C SER A 160 -53.42 -19.92 23.14
N LEU A 161 -52.11 -19.76 23.29
CA LEU A 161 -51.35 -20.22 24.46
C LEU A 161 -51.85 -19.57 25.76
N GLY A 162 -52.06 -18.24 25.76
CA GLY A 162 -52.61 -17.52 26.92
C GLY A 162 -54.07 -17.85 27.25
N THR A 163 -54.85 -18.40 26.31
CA THR A 163 -56.22 -18.91 26.58
C THR A 163 -56.24 -20.36 27.07
N LEU A 164 -55.20 -21.15 26.78
CA LEU A 164 -55.06 -22.52 27.32
C LEU A 164 -54.61 -22.49 28.79
N GLU A 165 -53.80 -21.50 29.19
CA GLU A 165 -53.39 -21.31 30.59
C GLU A 165 -54.53 -20.81 31.50
N ARG A 166 -55.60 -20.21 30.96
CA ARG A 166 -56.73 -19.66 31.73
C ARG A 166 -57.96 -20.54 31.77
N ARG A 167 -57.84 -21.82 31.40
CA ARG A 167 -58.98 -22.75 31.28
C ARG A 167 -58.88 -23.99 32.17
N TRP A 168 -58.11 -23.92 33.25
CA TRP A 168 -58.12 -24.87 34.36
C TRP A 168 -58.26 -24.12 35.68
#